data_AF-G4WZW2-F1
#
_entry.id   AF-G4WZW2-F1
#
_cell.length_a   1.000
_cell.length_b   1.000
_cell.length_c   1.000
_cell.angle_alpha   90.00
_cell.angle_beta   90.00
_cell.angle_gamma   90.00
#
_symmetry.space_group_name_H-M   'P 1'
#
loop_
_entity.id
_entity.type
_entity.pdbx_description
1 polymer ?
#
loop_
_entity_poly.entity_id
_entity_poly.type
_entity_poly.pdbx_seq_one_letter_code
_entity_poly.pdbx_strand_id
1 'polypeptide(L)'
;QTAPAVRVALGEEFGFAPGTNVEGKMVAALRRLGFDKVFDNNFSADLTIIEEGNELINRIQNGGKLPLITSCSPGWIKYCEHNYHDFIENLSSCKSPQQMFGAIAKSYYPTKADVDPRKVFVVSVMPCTAKKYEADREEMSVDGLKDIDAVITTRELAKMIRQAGIKFEELEDSKQDSILGTYSGAGTIFGNTGGVM
;
A
#
# COMPACT_ATOMS: atom_id res chain seq x y z
N GLN A 1 6.25 -3.53 1.13
CA GLN A 1 5.84 -2.37 0.30
C GLN A 1 5.74 -1.10 1.14
N THR A 2 5.93 0.07 0.55
CA THR A 2 5.81 1.37 1.24
C THR A 2 4.77 2.27 0.58
N ALA A 3 3.85 2.84 1.36
CA ALA A 3 2.90 3.84 0.84
C ALA A 3 3.59 5.16 0.46
N PRO A 4 3.05 5.90 -0.54
CA PRO A 4 3.63 7.16 -1.01
C PRO A 4 3.89 8.17 0.11
N ALA A 5 2.94 8.39 1.01
CA ALA A 5 3.08 9.36 2.10
C ALA A 5 4.19 9.02 3.11
N VAL A 6 4.64 7.76 3.20
CA VAL A 6 5.71 7.38 4.13
C VAL A 6 7.02 8.07 3.74
N ARG A 7 7.31 8.18 2.43
CA ARG A 7 8.58 8.73 1.93
C ARG A 7 8.75 10.22 2.20
N VAL A 8 7.66 10.95 2.50
CA VAL A 8 7.68 12.39 2.78
C VAL A 8 7.50 12.72 4.28
N ALA A 9 7.02 11.75 5.07
CA ALA A 9 6.80 11.93 6.52
C ALA A 9 7.87 11.26 7.38
N LEU A 10 8.52 10.19 6.90
CA LEU A 10 9.52 9.44 7.69
C LEU A 10 10.71 10.33 8.10
N GLY A 11 11.11 11.28 7.26
CA GLY A 11 12.23 12.18 7.53
C GLY A 11 12.05 13.06 8.77
N GLU A 12 10.82 13.41 9.14
CA GLU A 12 10.52 14.22 10.33
C GLU A 12 11.01 13.53 11.61
N GLU A 13 10.93 12.20 11.66
CA GLU A 13 11.44 11.38 12.77
C GLU A 13 12.97 11.35 12.84
N PHE A 14 13.69 11.90 11.87
CA PHE A 14 15.15 11.96 11.83
C PHE A 14 15.67 13.40 11.68
N GLY A 15 14.83 14.40 11.97
CA GLY A 15 15.22 15.81 11.99
C GLY A 15 15.23 16.50 10.62
N PHE A 16 14.72 15.84 9.57
CA PHE A 16 14.50 16.49 8.28
C PHE A 16 13.26 17.40 8.34
N ALA A 17 13.22 18.41 7.47
CA ALA A 17 12.05 19.27 7.35
C ALA A 17 10.83 18.47 6.85
N PRO A 18 9.60 18.79 7.33
CA PRO A 18 8.37 18.17 6.82
C PRO A 18 8.28 18.21 5.29
N GLY A 19 7.88 17.10 4.67
CA GLY A 19 7.78 16.99 3.22
C GLY A 19 9.08 16.67 2.49
N THR A 20 10.21 16.56 3.18
CA THR A 20 11.48 16.11 2.57
C THR A 20 11.31 14.69 2.04
N ASN A 21 11.54 14.50 0.74
CA ASN A 21 11.51 13.16 0.14
C ASN A 21 12.75 12.36 0.58
N VAL A 22 12.54 11.33 1.39
CA VAL A 22 13.57 10.44 1.93
C VAL A 22 13.45 9.00 1.38
N GLU A 23 12.85 8.83 0.19
CA GLU A 23 12.63 7.51 -0.42
C GLU A 23 13.90 6.66 -0.49
N GLY A 24 14.99 7.22 -1.02
CA GLY A 24 16.25 6.49 -1.17
C GLY A 24 16.80 5.97 0.16
N LYS A 25 16.77 6.82 1.20
CA LYS A 25 17.21 6.47 2.56
C LYS A 25 16.27 5.48 3.24
N MET A 26 14.96 5.62 3.02
CA MET A 26 13.96 4.66 3.50
C MET A 26 14.23 3.27 2.94
N VAL A 27 14.48 3.15 1.63
CA VAL A 27 14.81 1.88 0.99
C VAL A 27 16.12 1.30 1.53
N ALA A 28 17.16 2.13 1.69
CA ALA A 28 18.42 1.71 2.27
C ALA A 28 18.26 1.20 3.72
N ALA A 29 17.45 1.88 4.53
CA ALA A 29 17.16 1.50 5.91
C ALA A 29 16.41 0.16 5.98
N LEU A 30 15.39 -0.03 5.14
CA LEU A 30 14.65 -1.30 5.06
C LEU A 30 15.57 -2.47 4.68
N ARG A 31 16.48 -2.28 3.73
CA ARG A 31 17.48 -3.31 3.39
C ARG A 31 18.42 -3.61 4.57
N ARG A 32 18.87 -2.59 5.31
CA ARG A 32 19.70 -2.78 6.52
C ARG A 32 18.95 -3.45 7.68
N LEU A 33 17.63 -3.28 7.75
CA LEU A 33 16.77 -3.99 8.69
C LEU A 33 16.55 -5.47 8.32
N GLY A 34 17.02 -5.90 7.14
CA GLY A 34 16.98 -7.30 6.71
C GLY A 34 15.79 -7.68 5.83
N PHE A 35 15.03 -6.72 5.29
CA PHE A 35 14.01 -7.04 4.30
C PHE A 35 14.65 -7.52 2.99
N ASP A 36 14.27 -8.71 2.51
CA ASP A 36 14.82 -9.32 1.29
C ASP A 36 14.50 -8.53 0.02
N LYS A 37 13.31 -7.89 0.00
CA LYS A 37 12.80 -7.09 -1.10
C LYS A 37 12.06 -5.86 -0.62
N VAL A 38 12.27 -4.74 -1.33
CA VAL A 38 11.62 -3.46 -1.04
C VAL A 38 10.89 -2.97 -2.28
N PHE A 39 9.56 -3.02 -2.23
CA PHE A 39 8.66 -2.60 -3.31
C PHE A 39 7.87 -1.33 -2.96
N ASP A 40 7.36 -0.66 -4.00
CA ASP A 40 6.50 0.51 -3.87
C ASP A 40 5.02 0.14 -4.00
N ASN A 41 4.18 0.71 -3.13
CA ASN A 41 2.73 0.59 -3.24
C ASN A 41 2.15 1.47 -4.37
N ASN A 42 2.95 2.38 -4.96
CA ASN A 42 2.51 3.17 -6.11
C ASN A 42 2.19 2.28 -7.33
N PHE A 43 2.86 1.13 -7.49
CA PHE A 43 2.57 0.17 -8.56
C PHE A 43 1.14 -0.37 -8.45
N SER A 44 0.73 -0.77 -7.25
CA SER A 44 -0.64 -1.26 -7.01
C SER A 44 -1.68 -0.14 -6.96
N ALA A 45 -1.26 1.11 -6.72
CA ALA A 45 -2.13 2.27 -6.91
C ALA A 45 -2.52 2.42 -8.38
N ASP A 46 -1.58 2.24 -9.32
CA ASP A 46 -1.91 2.21 -10.75
C ASP A 46 -2.85 1.06 -11.10
N LEU A 47 -2.67 -0.13 -10.50
CA LEU A 47 -3.62 -1.25 -10.68
C LEU A 47 -5.03 -0.89 -10.17
N THR A 48 -5.11 -0.22 -9.02
CA THR A 48 -6.39 0.24 -8.46
C THR A 48 -7.09 1.19 -9.43
N ILE A 49 -6.35 2.14 -10.02
CA ILE A 49 -6.89 3.08 -11.00
C ILE A 49 -7.39 2.36 -12.25
N ILE A 50 -6.66 1.35 -12.75
CA ILE A 50 -7.08 0.58 -13.93
C ILE A 50 -8.40 -0.15 -13.65
N GLU A 51 -8.50 -0.87 -12.54
CA GLU A 51 -9.70 -1.62 -12.19
C GLU A 51 -10.88 -0.70 -11.88
N GLU A 52 -10.67 0.35 -11.09
CA GLU A 52 -11.72 1.27 -10.65
C GLU A 52 -12.22 2.15 -11.80
N GLY A 53 -11.31 2.54 -12.72
CA GLY A 53 -11.66 3.24 -13.95
C GLY A 53 -12.49 2.38 -14.90
N ASN A 54 -12.11 1.11 -15.08
CA ASN A 54 -12.91 0.16 -15.87
C ASN A 54 -14.27 -0.11 -15.22
N GLU A 55 -14.32 -0.25 -13.89
CA GLU A 55 -15.56 -0.42 -13.14
C GLU A 55 -16.50 0.78 -13.34
N LEU A 56 -15.97 2.01 -13.26
CA LEU A 56 -16.75 3.22 -13.50
C LEU A 56 -17.34 3.25 -14.91
N ILE A 57 -16.52 3.00 -15.94
CA ILE A 57 -16.98 2.96 -17.33
C ILE A 57 -18.07 1.91 -17.51
N ASN A 58 -17.86 0.71 -16.96
CA ASN A 58 -18.82 -0.39 -17.02
C ASN A 58 -20.15 -0.01 -16.34
N ARG A 59 -20.12 0.58 -15.14
CA ARG A 59 -21.34 1.01 -14.44
C ARG A 59 -22.10 2.08 -15.23
N ILE A 60 -21.41 3.03 -15.86
CA ILE A 60 -22.03 4.06 -16.71
C ILE A 60 -22.68 3.45 -17.96
N GLN A 61 -21.99 2.53 -18.64
CA GLN A 61 -22.45 1.98 -19.91
C GLN A 61 -23.56 0.94 -19.76
N ASN A 62 -23.53 0.16 -18.68
CA ASN A 62 -24.40 -1.02 -18.51
C ASN A 62 -25.45 -0.84 -17.41
N GLY A 63 -25.72 0.39 -16.98
CA GLY A 63 -26.77 0.69 -15.98
C GLY A 63 -26.45 0.17 -14.58
N GLY A 64 -25.16 0.13 -14.22
CA GLY A 64 -24.71 -0.22 -12.88
C GLY A 64 -25.09 0.83 -11.84
N LYS A 65 -24.99 0.47 -10.55
CA LYS A 65 -25.39 1.36 -9.45
C LYS A 65 -24.43 2.55 -9.33
N LEU A 66 -24.99 3.76 -9.39
CA LEU A 66 -24.28 5.03 -9.26
C LEU A 66 -24.81 5.82 -8.06
N PRO A 67 -24.00 6.71 -7.44
CA PRO A 67 -22.60 7.00 -7.76
C PRO A 67 -21.65 5.84 -7.44
N LEU A 68 -20.51 5.75 -8.13
CA LEU A 68 -19.41 4.88 -7.70
C LEU A 68 -18.63 5.62 -6.60
N ILE A 69 -18.38 4.94 -5.48
CA ILE A 69 -17.68 5.48 -4.32
C ILE A 69 -16.40 4.69 -4.11
N THR A 70 -15.28 5.37 -3.91
CA THR A 70 -13.99 4.69 -3.73
C THR A 70 -13.95 3.81 -2.49
N SER A 71 -13.13 2.75 -2.56
CA SER A 71 -13.04 1.71 -1.52
C SER A 71 -11.68 1.63 -0.81
N CYS A 72 -10.70 2.45 -1.22
CA CYS A 72 -9.31 2.30 -0.80
C CYS A 72 -9.00 2.72 0.65
N SER A 73 -9.90 3.49 1.29
CA SER A 73 -9.76 3.96 2.67
C SER A 73 -10.53 3.06 3.64
N PRO A 74 -9.86 2.26 4.47
CA PRO A 74 -10.55 1.34 5.38
C PRO A 74 -11.37 2.07 6.46
N GLY A 75 -11.01 3.30 6.81
CA GLY A 75 -11.82 4.13 7.69
C GLY A 75 -13.17 4.50 7.07
N TRP A 76 -13.17 4.82 5.77
CA TRP A 76 -14.40 5.08 5.02
C TRP A 76 -15.25 3.81 4.87
N ILE A 77 -14.62 2.68 4.50
CA ILE A 77 -15.32 1.39 4.40
C ILE A 77 -16.03 1.06 5.72
N LYS A 78 -15.31 1.12 6.84
CA LYS A 78 -15.89 0.84 8.15
C LYS A 78 -17.04 1.80 8.48
N TYR A 79 -16.89 3.09 8.18
CA TYR A 79 -17.94 4.08 8.41
C TYR A 79 -19.20 3.79 7.57
N CYS A 80 -19.03 3.43 6.29
CA CYS A 80 -20.12 3.05 5.38
C CYS A 80 -20.84 1.79 5.89
N GLU A 81 -20.08 0.74 6.23
CA GLU A 81 -20.60 -0.52 6.79
C GLU A 81 -21.41 -0.31 8.08
N HIS A 82 -21.13 0.71 8.88
CA HIS A 82 -21.85 0.95 10.15
C HIS A 82 -23.02 1.92 10.01
N ASN A 83 -22.92 2.92 9.13
CA ASN A 83 -23.84 4.07 9.13
C ASN A 83 -24.62 4.24 7.81
N TYR A 84 -24.17 3.62 6.72
CA TYR A 84 -24.70 3.86 5.36
C TYR A 84 -24.83 2.56 4.55
N HIS A 85 -25.49 1.57 5.13
CA HIS A 85 -25.67 0.24 4.52
C HIS A 85 -26.25 0.29 3.10
N ASP A 86 -27.14 1.24 2.81
CA ASP A 86 -27.75 1.42 1.49
C ASP A 86 -26.73 1.76 0.37
N PHE A 87 -25.56 2.28 0.75
CA PHE A 87 -24.46 2.65 -0.13
C PHE A 87 -23.39 1.55 -0.27
N ILE A 88 -23.55 0.37 0.35
CA ILE A 88 -22.56 -0.71 0.23
C ILE A 88 -22.35 -1.11 -1.24
N GLU A 89 -23.43 -1.24 -2.01
CA GLU A 89 -23.36 -1.57 -3.44
C GLU A 89 -22.82 -0.41 -4.31
N ASN A 90 -22.73 0.80 -3.75
CA ASN A 90 -22.13 1.95 -4.41
C ASN A 90 -20.61 1.98 -4.22
N LEU A 91 -20.07 1.24 -3.25
CA LEU A 91 -18.63 1.09 -3.09
C LEU A 91 -18.04 0.35 -4.31
N SER A 92 -16.87 0.81 -4.71
CA SER A 92 -16.02 0.15 -5.69
C SER A 92 -15.66 -1.25 -5.22
N SER A 93 -15.74 -2.19 -6.14
CA SER A 93 -15.37 -3.59 -5.91
C SER A 93 -13.85 -3.78 -5.79
N CYS A 94 -13.09 -2.74 -6.16
CA CYS A 94 -11.64 -2.76 -6.14
C CYS A 94 -11.11 -2.95 -4.71
N LYS A 95 -10.09 -3.79 -4.57
CA LYS A 95 -9.23 -3.82 -3.39
C LYS A 95 -8.47 -2.50 -3.27
N SER A 96 -8.02 -2.13 -2.06
CA SER A 96 -7.12 -0.98 -1.94
C SER A 96 -5.74 -1.30 -2.53
N PRO A 97 -4.90 -0.29 -2.84
CA PRO A 97 -3.53 -0.52 -3.32
C PRO A 97 -2.72 -1.46 -2.43
N GLN A 98 -2.88 -1.35 -1.10
CA GLN A 98 -2.23 -2.25 -0.15
C GLN A 98 -2.61 -3.71 -0.44
N GLN A 99 -3.91 -3.98 -0.56
CA GLN A 99 -4.42 -5.35 -0.71
C GLN A 99 -4.21 -5.89 -2.12
N MET A 100 -4.34 -5.05 -3.14
CA MET A 100 -3.96 -5.40 -4.51
C MET A 100 -2.48 -5.82 -4.57
N PHE A 101 -1.58 -5.06 -3.93
CA PHE A 101 -0.17 -5.44 -3.84
C PHE A 101 0.03 -6.78 -3.13
N GLY A 102 -0.65 -6.99 -2.00
CA GLY A 102 -0.58 -8.25 -1.27
C GLY A 102 -0.96 -9.45 -2.13
N ALA A 103 -2.09 -9.34 -2.83
CA ALA A 103 -2.58 -10.37 -3.73
C ALA A 103 -1.56 -10.70 -4.85
N ILE A 104 -0.98 -9.70 -5.51
CA ILE A 104 0.04 -9.93 -6.57
C ILE A 104 1.37 -10.43 -6.00
N ALA A 105 1.75 -10.02 -4.79
CA ALA A 105 2.98 -10.47 -4.13
C ALA A 105 2.92 -11.95 -3.73
N LYS A 106 1.71 -12.50 -3.57
CA LYS A 106 1.45 -13.91 -3.23
C LYS A 106 1.04 -14.77 -4.43
N SER A 107 0.72 -14.17 -5.58
CA SER A 107 0.30 -14.88 -6.80
C SER A 107 1.29 -14.71 -7.96
N TYR A 108 1.52 -13.48 -8.40
CA TYR A 108 2.38 -13.19 -9.56
C TYR A 108 3.86 -13.20 -9.20
N TYR A 109 4.27 -12.53 -8.12
CA TYR A 109 5.68 -12.46 -7.71
C TYR A 109 6.34 -13.84 -7.53
N PRO A 110 5.71 -14.83 -6.87
CA PRO A 110 6.27 -16.17 -6.70
C PRO A 110 6.61 -16.86 -8.03
N THR A 111 5.76 -16.67 -9.07
CA THR A 111 6.02 -17.23 -10.41
C THR A 111 7.21 -16.58 -11.12
N LYS A 112 7.52 -15.32 -10.80
CA LYS A 112 8.64 -14.56 -11.40
C LYS A 112 9.94 -14.72 -10.63
N ALA A 113 9.86 -14.88 -9.31
CA ALA A 113 11.02 -15.02 -8.45
C ALA A 113 11.41 -16.48 -8.18
N ASP A 114 10.63 -17.45 -8.69
CA ASP A 114 10.81 -18.88 -8.45
C ASP A 114 10.87 -19.23 -6.95
N VAL A 115 9.88 -18.72 -6.21
CA VAL A 115 9.74 -18.95 -4.77
C VAL A 115 8.37 -19.57 -4.45
N ASP A 116 8.30 -20.33 -3.37
CA ASP A 116 7.03 -20.83 -2.86
C ASP A 116 6.18 -19.66 -2.31
N PRO A 117 4.94 -19.43 -2.77
CA PRO A 117 4.07 -18.37 -2.26
C PRO A 117 3.86 -18.43 -0.74
N ARG A 118 3.92 -19.62 -0.13
CA ARG A 118 3.77 -19.81 1.32
C ARG A 118 4.96 -19.27 2.12
N LYS A 119 6.11 -19.07 1.48
CA LYS A 119 7.32 -18.51 2.09
C LYS A 119 7.43 -17.00 1.94
N VAL A 120 6.58 -16.39 1.13
CA VAL A 120 6.56 -14.93 0.97
C VAL A 120 5.84 -14.33 2.17
N PHE A 121 6.49 -13.42 2.90
CA PHE A 121 5.89 -12.65 3.99
C PHE A 121 5.85 -11.17 3.60
N VAL A 122 4.65 -10.60 3.49
CA VAL A 122 4.42 -9.26 2.96
C VAL A 122 4.15 -8.28 4.11
N VAL A 123 5.08 -7.34 4.28
CA VAL A 123 4.96 -6.23 5.22
C VAL A 123 4.63 -4.94 4.48
N SER A 124 3.62 -4.23 4.96
CA SER A 124 3.25 -2.91 4.46
C SER A 124 3.65 -1.80 5.43
N VAL A 125 4.35 -0.78 4.95
CA VAL A 125 4.61 0.44 5.71
C VAL A 125 3.58 1.49 5.31
N MET A 126 2.76 1.93 6.26
CA MET A 126 1.57 2.76 6.00
C MET A 126 1.52 3.98 6.91
N PRO A 127 1.00 5.13 6.44
CA PRO A 127 0.74 6.30 7.31
C PRO A 127 -0.55 6.14 8.15
N CYS A 128 -1.18 4.96 8.15
CA CYS A 128 -2.54 4.75 8.63
C CYS A 128 -2.61 3.55 9.58
N THR A 129 -3.29 3.72 10.72
CA THR A 129 -3.56 2.63 11.66
C THR A 129 -4.69 1.71 11.19
N ALA A 130 -5.70 2.23 10.51
CA ALA A 130 -6.82 1.45 9.99
C ALA A 130 -6.39 0.45 8.89
N LYS A 131 -5.22 0.63 8.26
CA LYS A 131 -4.64 -0.35 7.34
C LYS A 131 -4.29 -1.68 8.00
N LYS A 132 -4.01 -1.70 9.32
CA LYS A 132 -3.85 -2.93 10.11
C LYS A 132 -5.19 -3.71 10.13
N TYR A 133 -6.29 -3.01 10.43
CA TYR A 133 -7.64 -3.62 10.40
C TYR A 133 -7.99 -4.15 9.01
N GLU A 134 -7.70 -3.41 7.95
CA GLU A 134 -7.93 -3.88 6.58
C GLU A 134 -7.19 -5.17 6.26
N ALA A 135 -5.91 -5.27 6.65
CA ALA A 135 -5.07 -6.45 6.44
C ALA A 135 -5.59 -7.70 7.18
N ASP A 136 -6.30 -7.52 8.29
CA ASP A 136 -6.80 -8.59 9.13
C ASP A 136 -8.25 -9.00 8.84
N ARG A 137 -8.91 -8.41 7.82
CA ARG A 137 -10.22 -8.87 7.34
C ARG A 137 -10.12 -10.31 6.83
N GLU A 138 -11.06 -11.17 7.21
CA GLU A 138 -11.03 -12.62 6.90
C GLU A 138 -11.03 -12.88 5.40
N GLU A 139 -11.78 -12.08 4.64
CA GLU A 139 -11.88 -12.12 3.18
C GLU A 139 -10.63 -11.64 2.44
N MET A 140 -9.63 -11.08 3.13
CA MET A 140 -8.35 -10.64 2.56
C MET A 140 -7.33 -11.78 2.54
N SER A 141 -7.79 -12.95 2.10
CA SER A 141 -6.99 -14.15 1.97
C SER A 141 -7.46 -15.03 0.81
N VAL A 142 -6.52 -15.75 0.20
CA VAL A 142 -6.79 -16.74 -0.87
C VAL A 142 -6.00 -18.00 -0.55
N ASP A 143 -6.64 -19.16 -0.58
CA ASP A 143 -6.02 -20.47 -0.29
C ASP A 143 -5.28 -20.53 1.07
N GLY A 144 -5.81 -19.81 2.07
CA GLY A 144 -5.22 -19.71 3.41
C GLY A 144 -4.01 -18.78 3.50
N LEU A 145 -3.68 -18.04 2.43
CA LEU A 145 -2.63 -17.03 2.41
C LEU A 145 -3.26 -15.65 2.54
N LYS A 146 -2.90 -14.92 3.61
CA LYS A 146 -3.25 -13.50 3.73
C LYS A 146 -2.60 -12.71 2.61
N ASP A 147 -3.31 -11.73 2.08
CA ASP A 147 -2.75 -10.77 1.12
C ASP A 147 -1.58 -10.01 1.78
N ILE A 148 -1.79 -9.53 3.02
CA ILE A 148 -0.80 -8.79 3.81
C ILE A 148 -0.64 -9.46 5.17
N ASP A 149 0.60 -9.84 5.50
CA ASP A 149 0.89 -10.54 6.75
C ASP A 149 1.14 -9.58 7.92
N ALA A 150 1.67 -8.39 7.65
CA ALA A 150 1.85 -7.35 8.67
C ALA A 150 1.75 -5.94 8.10
N VAL A 151 1.24 -5.03 8.93
CA VAL A 151 1.24 -3.59 8.64
C VAL A 151 1.94 -2.86 9.77
N ILE A 152 2.95 -2.06 9.43
CA ILE A 152 3.65 -1.16 10.36
C ILE A 152 3.44 0.29 9.93
N THR A 153 3.37 1.18 10.90
CA THR A 153 3.20 2.61 10.67
C THR A 153 4.53 3.30 10.37
N THR A 154 4.49 4.52 9.82
CA THR A 154 5.68 5.39 9.69
C THR A 154 6.44 5.52 11.02
N ARG A 155 5.72 5.67 12.13
CA ARG A 155 6.31 5.77 13.49
C ARG A 155 6.94 4.45 13.95
N GLU A 156 6.28 3.31 13.69
CA GLU A 156 6.83 2.00 14.01
C GLU A 156 8.11 1.72 13.21
N LEU A 157 8.15 2.07 11.92
CA LEU A 157 9.36 1.97 11.11
C LEU A 157 10.48 2.86 11.65
N ALA A 158 10.19 4.12 11.98
CA ALA A 158 11.19 5.02 12.55
C ALA A 158 11.79 4.46 13.86
N LYS A 159 10.93 3.90 14.72
CA LYS A 159 11.37 3.23 15.95
C LYS A 159 12.27 2.01 15.65
N MET A 160 11.91 1.17 14.68
CA MET A 160 12.74 0.02 14.28
C MET A 160 14.12 0.46 13.80
N ILE A 161 14.19 1.49 12.96
CA ILE A 161 15.46 2.05 12.45
C ILE A 161 16.35 2.53 13.60
N ARG A 162 15.78 3.30 14.55
CA ARG A 162 16.51 3.78 15.74
C ARG A 162 16.99 2.61 16.62
N GLN A 163 16.14 1.62 16.87
CA GLN A 163 16.47 0.46 17.69
C GLN A 163 17.56 -0.43 17.06
N ALA A 164 17.63 -0.47 15.73
CA ALA A 164 18.70 -1.14 15.00
C ALA A 164 20.03 -0.37 14.98
N GLY A 165 20.09 0.83 15.57
CA GLY A 165 21.29 1.67 15.56
C GLY A 165 21.65 2.22 14.17
N ILE A 166 20.68 2.25 13.24
CA ILE A 166 20.89 2.78 11.90
C ILE A 166 20.85 4.31 11.97
N LYS A 167 21.98 4.94 11.63
CA LYS A 167 22.06 6.38 11.42
C LYS A 167 21.44 6.75 10.08
N PHE A 168 20.16 7.10 10.10
CA PHE A 168 19.33 7.29 8.90
C PHE A 168 19.84 8.43 8.02
N GLU A 169 20.28 9.52 8.64
CA GLU A 169 20.84 10.72 8.02
C GLU A 169 22.14 10.48 7.26
N GLU A 170 22.93 9.48 7.67
CA GLU A 170 24.19 9.07 7.02
C GLU A 170 23.98 8.01 5.93
N LEU A 171 22.73 7.61 5.64
CA LEU A 171 22.46 6.61 4.60
C LEU A 171 22.62 7.21 3.20
N GLU A 172 23.33 6.50 2.35
CA GLU A 172 23.25 6.70 0.90
C GLU A 172 21.91 6.20 0.36
N ASP A 173 21.44 6.85 -0.70
CA ASP A 173 20.16 6.50 -1.32
C ASP A 173 20.24 5.13 -2.02
N SER A 174 19.17 4.34 -1.89
CA SER A 174 19.02 3.05 -2.57
C SER A 174 17.75 3.01 -3.41
N LYS A 175 17.67 2.05 -4.35
CA LYS A 175 16.53 1.88 -5.25
C LYS A 175 15.66 0.69 -4.86
N GLN A 176 14.37 0.82 -5.10
CA GLN A 176 13.39 -0.26 -4.94
C GLN A 176 13.66 -1.41 -5.92
N ASP A 177 13.13 -2.59 -5.61
CA ASP A 177 13.15 -3.74 -6.50
C ASP A 177 12.13 -3.57 -7.65
N SER A 178 12.52 -3.93 -8.87
CA SER A 178 11.79 -3.53 -10.09
C SER A 178 10.62 -4.43 -10.50
N ILE A 179 10.59 -5.69 -10.09
CA ILE A 179 9.60 -6.69 -10.57
C ILE A 179 8.16 -6.23 -10.32
N LEU A 180 7.94 -5.45 -9.25
CA LEU A 180 6.67 -4.82 -8.88
C LEU A 180 6.88 -3.33 -8.54
N GLY A 181 7.83 -2.67 -9.19
CA GLY A 181 8.34 -1.35 -8.76
C GLY A 181 8.07 -0.17 -9.71
N THR A 182 7.66 -0.40 -10.96
CA THR A 182 7.48 0.69 -11.94
C THR A 182 6.11 1.35 -11.76
N TYR A 183 6.05 2.61 -11.33
CA TYR A 183 4.79 3.32 -11.11
C TYR A 183 4.68 4.61 -11.94
N SER A 184 3.45 5.06 -12.15
CA SER A 184 3.12 6.31 -12.83
C SER A 184 3.03 7.51 -11.87
N GLY A 185 2.96 8.72 -12.42
CA GLY A 185 2.68 9.92 -11.63
C GLY A 185 1.32 9.87 -10.91
N ALA A 186 0.34 9.13 -11.44
CA ALA A 186 -0.98 9.00 -10.83
C ALA A 186 -0.91 8.19 -9.53
N GLY A 187 -0.21 7.04 -9.52
CA GLY A 187 0.03 6.28 -8.28
C GLY A 187 0.78 7.08 -7.20
N THR A 188 1.59 8.06 -7.59
CA THR A 188 2.35 8.90 -6.64
C THR A 188 1.45 9.84 -5.81
N ILE A 189 0.39 10.38 -6.41
CA ILE A 189 -0.47 11.38 -5.74
C ILE A 189 -1.56 10.77 -4.86
N PHE A 190 -1.72 9.43 -4.88
CA PHE A 190 -2.73 8.69 -4.10
C PHE A 190 -2.73 9.01 -2.59
N GLY A 191 -1.60 9.46 -2.05
CA GLY A 191 -1.46 9.85 -0.64
C GLY A 191 -2.13 11.17 -0.25
N ASN A 192 -2.55 11.98 -1.23
CA ASN A 192 -3.22 13.27 -1.01
C ASN A 192 -4.74 13.15 -1.19
N THR A 193 -5.49 14.01 -0.50
CA THR A 193 -6.94 14.14 -0.77
C THR A 193 -7.17 14.50 -2.24
N GLY A 194 -8.10 13.80 -2.90
CA GLY A 194 -8.35 13.94 -4.33
C GLY A 194 -7.33 13.23 -5.24
N GLY A 195 -6.26 12.63 -4.71
CA GLY A 195 -5.25 11.95 -5.53
C GLY A 195 -5.68 10.60 -6.13
N VAL A 196 -6.85 10.08 -5.74
CA VAL A 196 -7.47 8.89 -6.33
C VAL A 196 -8.40 9.24 -7.49
N MET A 197 -8.93 10.48 -7.52
CA MET A 197 -9.94 10.96 -8.46
C MET A 197 -9.31 11.57 -9.71
#